data_AF-A0A0B3ALP9-F1
#
_entry.id   AF-A0A0B3ALP9-F1
#
_cell.length_a   1.000
_cell.length_b   1.000
_cell.length_c   1.000
_cell.angle_alpha   90.00
_cell.angle_beta   90.00
_cell.angle_gamma   90.00
#
_symmetry.space_group_name_H-M   'P 1'
#
loop_
_entity.id
_entity.type
_entity.pdbx_description
1 polymer ?
#
loop_
_entity_poly.entity_id
_entity_poly.type
_entity_poly.pdbx_seq_one_letter_code
_entity_poly.pdbx_strand_id
1 'polypeptide(L)'
;MVDKVYIGIIAVLVLIVIYLFAQSNQNLQDISGQQAAANAVKDIYDLQYETNSEVLSTVEMNGVYKVVVRFADFSGQRVTQDVYITKDGRLLTDRFIVTADYRTALQNQKTFIECLSGANLRILGQSNDTATLQQFNVLGTYSYKLFVSCDAANEQSCRDLGVARYPTTIYNNTGYANIYAPAFFSQLTGCTPA
;
A
#
# COMPACT_ATOMS: atom_id res chain seq x y z
N MET A 1 3.20 -29.27 64.06
CA MET A 1 2.00 -29.23 63.21
C MET A 1 2.12 -28.00 62.35
N VAL A 2 2.55 -28.14 61.09
CA VAL A 2 2.39 -27.04 60.13
C VAL A 2 0.89 -27.03 59.83
N ASP A 3 0.19 -26.04 60.37
CA ASP A 3 -1.26 -25.98 60.32
C ASP A 3 -1.74 -26.06 58.87
N LYS A 4 -2.72 -26.94 58.61
CA LYS A 4 -3.34 -27.11 57.28
C LYS A 4 -3.84 -25.78 56.68
N VAL A 5 -4.09 -24.79 57.55
CA VAL A 5 -4.41 -23.40 57.22
C VAL A 5 -3.27 -22.70 56.46
N TYR A 6 -2.02 -22.89 56.87
CA TYR A 6 -0.84 -22.28 56.23
C TYR A 6 -0.63 -22.79 54.79
N ILE A 7 -0.86 -24.09 54.57
CA ILE A 7 -0.77 -24.71 53.24
C ILE A 7 -1.88 -24.17 52.33
N GLY A 8 -3.09 -23.97 52.87
CA GLY A 8 -4.21 -23.36 52.14
C GLY A 8 -3.91 -21.93 51.67
N ILE A 9 -3.33 -21.09 52.55
CA ILE A 9 -2.99 -19.70 52.22
C ILE A 9 -1.92 -19.63 51.12
N ILE A 10 -0.89 -20.49 51.19
CA ILE A 10 0.17 -20.55 50.18
C ILE A 10 -0.42 -20.96 48.82
N ALA A 11 -1.31 -21.95 48.78
CA ALA A 11 -1.95 -22.39 47.53
C ALA A 11 -2.78 -21.28 46.86
N VAL A 12 -3.53 -20.49 47.65
CA VAL A 12 -4.29 -19.35 47.13
C VAL A 12 -3.37 -18.26 46.58
N LEU A 13 -2.28 -17.94 47.29
CA LEU A 13 -1.30 -16.95 46.82
C LEU A 13 -0.64 -17.38 45.51
N VAL A 14 -0.28 -18.66 45.36
CA VAL A 14 0.28 -19.19 44.11
C VAL A 14 -0.72 -19.06 42.96
N LEU A 15 -2.00 -19.37 43.18
CA LEU A 15 -3.03 -19.21 42.15
C LEU A 15 -3.23 -17.75 41.72
N ILE A 16 -3.19 -16.81 42.68
CA ILE A 16 -3.28 -15.37 42.38
C ILE A 16 -2.07 -14.93 41.55
N VAL A 17 -0.86 -15.36 41.91
CA VAL A 17 0.36 -15.02 41.15
C VAL A 17 0.30 -15.59 39.73
N ILE A 18 -0.13 -16.85 39.56
CA ILE A 18 -0.31 -17.46 38.23
C ILE A 18 -1.35 -16.68 37.40
N TYR A 19 -2.48 -16.30 38.02
CA TYR A 19 -3.53 -15.54 37.36
C TYR A 19 -3.04 -14.15 36.92
N LEU A 20 -2.31 -13.44 37.78
CA LEU A 20 -1.72 -12.14 37.47
C LEU A 20 -0.66 -12.24 36.37
N PHE A 21 0.17 -13.29 36.38
CA PHE A 21 1.13 -13.55 35.30
C PHE A 21 0.44 -13.88 33.96
N ALA A 22 -0.66 -14.65 33.99
CA ALA A 22 -1.44 -14.97 32.80
C ALA A 22 -2.10 -13.72 32.18
N GLN A 23 -2.71 -12.85 33.00
CA GLN A 23 -3.26 -11.57 32.52
C GLN A 23 -2.18 -10.64 31.96
N SER A 24 -1.02 -10.56 32.61
CA SER A 24 0.10 -9.72 32.16
C SER A 24 0.57 -10.12 30.76
N ASN A 25 0.72 -11.43 30.50
CA ASN A 25 1.15 -11.93 29.20
C ASN A 25 0.14 -11.68 28.08
N GLN A 26 -1.17 -11.72 28.36
CA GLN A 26 -2.19 -11.43 27.35
C GLN A 26 -2.18 -9.95 26.94
N ASN A 27 -2.07 -9.03 27.90
CA ASN A 27 -2.02 -7.59 27.61
C ASN A 27 -0.78 -7.21 26.78
N LEU A 28 0.37 -7.84 27.03
CA LEU A 28 1.60 -7.60 26.26
C LEU A 28 1.49 -8.09 24.80
N GLN A 29 0.85 -9.24 24.59
CA GLN A 29 0.63 -9.77 23.24
C GLN A 29 -0.33 -8.89 22.43
N ASP A 30 -1.42 -8.40 23.02
CA ASP A 30 -2.35 -7.54 22.30
C ASP A 30 -1.76 -6.15 21.97
N ILE A 31 -0.96 -5.55 22.87
CA ILE A 31 -0.25 -4.29 22.58
C ILE A 31 0.75 -4.48 21.44
N SER A 32 1.52 -5.57 21.45
CA SER A 32 2.48 -5.86 20.38
C SER A 32 1.77 -6.14 19.04
N GLY A 33 0.63 -6.82 19.05
CA GLY A 33 -0.19 -7.07 17.87
C GLY A 33 -0.78 -5.79 17.27
N GLN A 34 -1.31 -4.90 18.12
CA GLN A 34 -1.83 -3.60 17.68
C GLN A 34 -0.73 -2.72 17.07
N GLN A 35 0.46 -2.68 17.68
CA GLN A 35 1.59 -1.91 17.13
C GLN A 35 2.07 -2.50 15.80
N ALA A 36 2.14 -3.83 15.67
CA ALA A 36 2.51 -4.49 14.43
C ALA A 36 1.50 -4.19 13.31
N ALA A 37 0.20 -4.23 13.61
CA ALA A 37 -0.87 -3.85 12.70
C ALA A 37 -0.76 -2.38 12.26
N ALA A 38 -0.56 -1.47 13.20
CA ALA A 38 -0.36 -0.04 12.93
C ALA A 38 0.82 0.20 11.99
N ASN A 39 1.98 -0.41 12.28
CA ASN A 39 3.18 -0.28 11.45
C ASN A 39 2.97 -0.87 10.05
N ALA A 40 2.34 -2.05 9.95
CA ALA A 40 2.07 -2.68 8.66
C ALA A 40 1.20 -1.80 7.75
N VAL A 41 0.13 -1.22 8.31
CA VAL A 41 -0.74 -0.28 7.59
C VAL A 41 0.01 0.99 7.22
N LYS A 42 0.73 1.60 8.18
CA LYS A 42 1.52 2.81 7.94
C LYS A 42 2.50 2.62 6.78
N ASP A 43 3.30 1.56 6.81
CA ASP A 43 4.31 1.29 5.79
C ASP A 43 3.69 1.13 4.39
N ILE A 44 2.52 0.48 4.30
CA ILE A 44 1.80 0.31 3.03
C ILE A 44 1.32 1.64 2.50
N TYR A 45 0.70 2.47 3.35
CA TYR A 45 0.19 3.78 2.93
C TYR A 45 1.31 4.77 2.62
N ASP A 46 2.40 4.75 3.39
CA ASP A 46 3.60 5.54 3.12
C ASP A 46 4.19 5.18 1.75
N LEU A 47 4.27 3.88 1.45
CA LEU A 47 4.76 3.40 0.17
C LEU A 47 3.80 3.80 -0.95
N GLN A 48 2.51 3.43 -0.84
CA GLN A 48 1.51 3.59 -1.89
C GLN A 48 1.30 5.05 -2.32
N TYR A 49 1.25 5.97 -1.35
CA TYR A 49 0.96 7.38 -1.59
C TYR A 49 2.18 8.29 -1.51
N GLU A 50 3.37 7.73 -1.25
CA GLU A 50 4.64 8.46 -1.13
C GLU A 50 4.57 9.65 -0.16
N THR A 51 3.89 9.43 0.97
CA THR A 51 3.56 10.43 1.98
C THR A 51 3.92 9.91 3.36
N ASN A 52 3.99 10.80 4.35
CA ASN A 52 4.12 10.37 5.75
C ASN A 52 2.72 10.21 6.34
N SER A 53 2.17 9.00 6.23
CA SER A 53 0.89 8.64 6.83
C SER A 53 0.99 8.57 8.35
N GLU A 54 -0.14 8.76 9.02
CA GLU A 54 -0.23 8.85 10.47
C GLU A 54 -1.31 7.90 10.94
N VAL A 55 -0.96 7.00 11.87
CA VAL A 55 -1.94 6.13 12.51
C VAL A 55 -2.54 6.88 13.69
N LEU A 56 -3.84 7.17 13.59
CA LEU A 56 -4.59 7.90 14.61
C LEU A 56 -5.06 7.00 15.74
N SER A 57 -5.45 5.76 15.43
CA SER A 57 -5.86 4.77 16.44
C SER A 57 -5.75 3.35 15.91
N THR A 58 -5.58 2.40 16.81
CA THR A 58 -5.67 0.96 16.53
C THR A 58 -6.50 0.30 17.63
N VAL A 59 -7.55 -0.41 17.25
CA VAL A 59 -8.47 -1.06 18.20
C VAL A 59 -8.74 -2.49 17.74
N GLU A 60 -8.68 -3.45 18.66
CA GLU A 60 -9.12 -4.81 18.36
C GLU A 60 -10.65 -4.92 18.39
N MET A 61 -11.21 -5.51 17.34
CA MET A 61 -12.63 -5.79 17.19
C MET A 61 -12.81 -7.19 16.61
N ASN A 62 -13.41 -8.11 17.37
CA ASN A 62 -13.75 -9.46 16.92
C ASN A 62 -12.56 -10.23 16.28
N GLY A 63 -11.37 -10.13 16.87
CA GLY A 63 -10.16 -10.82 16.39
C GLY A 63 -9.49 -10.17 15.18
N VAL A 64 -9.88 -8.94 14.84
CA VAL A 64 -9.30 -8.11 13.76
C VAL A 64 -8.90 -6.77 14.36
N TYR A 65 -7.79 -6.19 13.90
CA TYR A 65 -7.43 -4.83 14.26
C TYR A 65 -8.05 -3.84 13.27
N LYS A 66 -8.80 -2.87 13.78
CA LYS A 66 -9.21 -1.67 13.06
C LYS A 66 -8.15 -0.58 13.28
N VAL A 67 -7.47 -0.19 12.22
CA VAL A 67 -6.46 0.87 12.19
C VAL A 67 -7.05 2.08 11.47
N VAL A 68 -7.07 3.24 12.12
CA VAL A 68 -7.49 4.50 11.51
C VAL A 68 -6.22 5.22 11.03
N VAL A 69 -6.07 5.38 9.72
CA VAL A 69 -4.90 6.00 9.10
C VAL A 69 -5.27 7.31 8.41
N ARG A 70 -4.41 8.31 8.55
CA ARG A 70 -4.50 9.61 7.88
C ARG A 70 -3.32 9.76 6.93
N PHE A 71 -3.57 10.11 5.68
CA PHE A 71 -2.55 10.26 4.64
C PHE A 71 -2.92 11.38 3.67
N ALA A 72 -1.99 11.79 2.81
CA ALA A 72 -2.28 12.68 1.68
C ALA A 72 -2.46 11.84 0.42
N ASP A 73 -3.55 12.04 -0.32
CA ASP A 73 -3.74 11.36 -1.60
C ASP A 73 -2.88 11.96 -2.72
N PHE A 74 -2.98 11.42 -3.94
CA PHE A 74 -2.22 11.92 -5.10
C PHE A 74 -2.58 13.36 -5.52
N SER A 75 -3.70 13.91 -5.04
CA SER A 75 -4.09 15.31 -5.23
C SER A 75 -3.58 16.22 -4.10
N GLY A 76 -2.91 15.66 -3.09
CA GLY A 76 -2.43 16.37 -1.90
C GLY A 76 -3.52 16.58 -0.84
N GLN A 77 -4.73 16.04 -1.03
CA GLN A 77 -5.81 16.15 -0.06
C GLN A 77 -5.59 15.18 1.10
N ARG A 78 -5.85 15.66 2.34
CA ARG A 78 -5.75 14.81 3.53
C ARG A 78 -6.98 13.92 3.64
N VAL A 79 -6.76 12.62 3.60
CA VAL A 79 -7.79 11.58 3.71
C VAL A 79 -7.60 10.82 5.03
N THR A 80 -8.70 10.44 5.67
CA THR A 80 -8.70 9.53 6.82
C THR A 80 -9.51 8.29 6.47
N GLN A 81 -8.95 7.11 6.72
CA GLN A 81 -9.55 5.85 6.33
C GLN A 81 -9.45 4.82 7.44
N ASP A 82 -10.51 4.03 7.58
CA ASP A 82 -10.54 2.84 8.41
C ASP A 82 -10.00 1.64 7.62
N VAL A 83 -8.97 0.99 8.17
CA VAL A 83 -8.31 -0.18 7.58
C VAL A 83 -8.43 -1.33 8.56
N TYR A 84 -8.84 -2.50 8.05
CA TYR A 84 -9.02 -3.69 8.87
C TYR A 84 -7.94 -4.72 8.53
N ILE A 85 -7.25 -5.23 9.55
CA ILE A 85 -6.17 -6.19 9.40
C ILE A 85 -6.30 -7.34 10.40
N THR A 86 -6.19 -8.57 9.93
CA THR A 86 -6.22 -9.76 10.78
C THR A 86 -4.96 -9.89 11.63
N LYS A 87 -5.01 -10.69 12.70
CA LYS A 87 -3.83 -10.94 13.57
C LYS A 87 -2.65 -11.58 12.82
N ASP A 88 -2.90 -12.30 11.71
CA ASP A 88 -1.88 -12.86 10.84
C ASP A 88 -1.40 -11.89 9.72
N GLY A 89 -1.80 -10.62 9.77
CA GLY A 89 -1.27 -9.58 8.90
C GLY A 89 -1.90 -9.52 7.51
N ARG A 90 -3.18 -9.92 7.37
CA ARG A 90 -3.94 -9.80 6.11
C ARG A 90 -4.89 -8.61 6.16
N LEU A 91 -4.83 -7.74 5.15
CA LEU A 91 -5.79 -6.66 4.98
C LEU A 91 -7.14 -7.22 4.55
N LEU A 92 -8.21 -6.73 5.17
CA LEU A 92 -9.58 -6.97 4.77
C LEU A 92 -10.01 -5.86 3.81
N THR A 93 -9.95 -6.17 2.52
CA THR A 93 -10.55 -5.36 1.45
C THR A 93 -11.77 -6.10 0.89
N ASP A 94 -12.15 -5.87 -0.38
CA ASP A 94 -13.06 -6.77 -1.10
C ASP A 94 -12.48 -8.20 -1.21
N ARG A 95 -11.16 -8.35 -1.01
CA ARG A 95 -10.42 -9.61 -0.89
C ARG A 95 -9.44 -9.57 0.29
N PHE A 96 -8.99 -10.73 0.74
CA PHE A 96 -7.91 -10.83 1.73
C PHE A 96 -6.56 -10.65 1.04
N ILE A 97 -5.76 -9.66 1.47
CA ILE A 97 -4.44 -9.38 0.89
C ILE A 97 -3.37 -9.54 1.97
N VAL A 98 -2.35 -10.37 1.72
CA VAL A 98 -1.20 -10.49 2.63
C VAL A 98 -0.37 -9.21 2.54
N THR A 99 -0.20 -8.52 3.67
CA THR A 99 0.47 -7.20 3.71
C THR A 99 1.91 -7.23 3.21
N ALA A 100 2.67 -8.28 3.53
CA ALA A 100 4.05 -8.43 3.10
C ALA A 100 4.15 -8.57 1.58
N ASP A 101 3.36 -9.46 0.98
CA ASP A 101 3.35 -9.68 -0.46
C ASP A 101 2.90 -8.43 -1.22
N TYR A 102 1.88 -7.74 -0.70
CA TYR A 102 1.41 -6.48 -1.28
C TYR A 102 2.46 -5.37 -1.22
N ARG A 103 3.17 -5.25 -0.10
CA ARG A 103 4.29 -4.30 0.03
C ARG A 103 5.39 -4.60 -0.98
N THR A 104 5.80 -5.86 -1.12
CA THR A 104 6.80 -6.27 -2.11
C THR A 104 6.32 -5.95 -3.53
N ALA A 105 5.06 -6.24 -3.86
CA ALA A 105 4.48 -5.92 -5.16
C ALA A 105 4.49 -4.41 -5.44
N LEU A 106 4.10 -3.58 -4.46
CA LEU A 106 4.17 -2.11 -4.57
C LEU A 106 5.61 -1.62 -4.75
N GLN A 107 6.56 -2.17 -4.00
CA GLN A 107 7.98 -1.78 -4.10
C GLN A 107 8.55 -2.15 -5.47
N ASN A 108 8.25 -3.35 -5.98
CA ASN A 108 8.68 -3.79 -7.31
C ASN A 108 8.09 -2.89 -8.40
N GLN A 109 6.79 -2.57 -8.29
CA GLN A 109 6.14 -1.64 -9.20
C GLN A 109 6.76 -0.24 -9.14
N LYS A 110 7.00 0.30 -7.94
CA LYS A 110 7.65 1.59 -7.75
C LYS A 110 9.00 1.64 -8.45
N THR A 111 9.87 0.67 -8.16
CA THR A 111 11.21 0.57 -8.76
C THR A 111 11.15 0.50 -10.28
N PHE A 112 10.22 -0.31 -10.82
CA PHE A 112 10.04 -0.44 -12.26
C PHE A 112 9.62 0.89 -12.90
N ILE A 113 8.61 1.56 -12.34
CA ILE A 113 8.11 2.83 -12.87
C ILE A 113 9.15 3.95 -12.72
N GLU A 114 9.90 3.99 -11.64
CA GLU A 114 11.01 4.95 -11.46
C GLU A 114 12.11 4.74 -12.48
N CYS A 115 12.45 3.48 -12.80
CA CYS A 115 13.36 3.17 -13.89
C CYS A 115 12.84 3.69 -15.24
N LEU A 116 11.58 3.41 -15.58
CA LEU A 116 10.96 3.92 -16.82
C LEU A 116 10.98 5.45 -16.89
N SER A 117 10.65 6.10 -15.77
CA SER A 117 10.64 7.57 -15.69
C SER A 117 12.05 8.15 -15.87
N GLY A 118 13.06 7.55 -15.23
CA GLY A 118 14.48 7.90 -15.37
C GLY A 118 15.04 7.63 -16.76
N ALA A 119 14.48 6.65 -17.49
CA ALA A 119 14.76 6.43 -18.90
C ALA A 119 14.04 7.44 -19.83
N ASN A 120 13.40 8.48 -19.28
CA ASN A 120 12.62 9.48 -20.00
C ASN A 120 11.41 8.92 -20.78
N LEU A 121 10.87 7.77 -20.36
CA LEU A 121 9.62 7.27 -20.91
C LEU A 121 8.44 8.10 -20.37
N ARG A 122 7.55 8.51 -21.27
CA ARG A 122 6.31 9.24 -20.93
C ARG A 122 5.12 8.62 -21.62
N ILE A 123 3.95 8.70 -21.00
CA ILE A 123 2.69 8.23 -21.54
C ILE A 123 1.77 9.44 -21.67
N LEU A 124 1.46 9.82 -22.90
CA LEU A 124 0.51 10.89 -23.22
C LEU A 124 -0.88 10.30 -23.34
N GLY A 125 -1.85 10.88 -22.66
CA GLY A 125 -3.23 10.39 -22.66
C GLY A 125 -4.21 11.40 -22.08
N GLN A 126 -5.48 11.06 -22.12
CA GLN A 126 -6.56 11.85 -21.54
C GLN A 126 -7.10 11.16 -20.29
N SER A 127 -7.43 11.95 -19.27
CA SER A 127 -7.86 11.42 -17.96
C SER A 127 -9.24 10.75 -18.02
N ASN A 128 -10.05 11.09 -19.03
CA ASN A 128 -11.36 10.49 -19.29
C ASN A 128 -11.34 9.43 -20.41
N ASP A 129 -10.17 9.15 -21.01
CA ASP A 129 -10.06 8.15 -22.06
C ASP A 129 -9.92 6.73 -21.48
N THR A 130 -10.76 5.81 -21.96
CA THR A 130 -10.81 4.45 -21.42
C THR A 130 -9.51 3.68 -21.64
N ALA A 131 -8.85 3.88 -22.79
CA ALA A 131 -7.60 3.18 -23.09
C ALA A 131 -6.45 3.69 -22.21
N THR A 132 -6.42 4.99 -21.93
CA THR A 132 -5.46 5.62 -21.01
C THR A 132 -5.64 5.06 -19.59
N LEU A 133 -6.88 4.97 -19.11
CA LEU A 133 -7.18 4.36 -17.80
C LEU A 133 -6.78 2.87 -17.75
N GLN A 134 -7.01 2.12 -18.84
CA GLN A 134 -6.56 0.73 -18.94
C GLN A 134 -5.04 0.60 -18.88
N GLN A 135 -4.30 1.49 -19.55
CA GLN A 135 -2.83 1.51 -19.47
C GLN A 135 -2.34 1.76 -18.03
N PHE A 136 -3.00 2.64 -17.28
CA PHE A 136 -2.67 2.85 -15.86
C PHE A 136 -2.99 1.63 -15.02
N ASN A 137 -4.12 0.97 -15.24
CA ASN A 137 -4.45 -0.26 -14.52
C ASN A 137 -3.41 -1.37 -14.74
N VAL A 138 -2.85 -1.45 -15.96
CA VAL A 138 -1.80 -2.43 -16.31
C VAL A 138 -0.47 -2.11 -15.63
N LEU A 139 -0.11 -0.83 -15.50
CA LEU A 139 1.13 -0.40 -14.84
C LEU A 139 0.98 -0.24 -13.32
N GLY A 140 -0.27 -0.15 -12.86
CA GLY A 140 -0.74 0.06 -11.51
C GLY A 140 -0.35 1.39 -10.87
N THR A 141 -0.31 1.44 -9.55
CA THR A 141 -0.45 2.65 -8.76
C THR A 141 0.52 3.77 -9.11
N TYR A 142 1.79 3.46 -9.39
CA TYR A 142 2.79 4.51 -9.66
C TYR A 142 2.76 5.06 -11.09
N SER A 143 1.89 4.55 -11.98
CA SER A 143 1.86 4.94 -13.39
C SER A 143 1.65 6.43 -13.62
N TYR A 144 1.07 7.17 -12.67
CA TYR A 144 0.93 8.62 -12.72
C TYR A 144 2.27 9.34 -12.91
N LYS A 145 3.39 8.77 -12.45
CA LYS A 145 4.74 9.35 -12.63
C LYS A 145 5.19 9.39 -14.09
N LEU A 146 4.59 8.56 -14.95
CA LEU A 146 4.87 8.52 -16.38
C LEU A 146 3.88 9.37 -17.18
N PHE A 147 2.77 9.76 -16.57
CA PHE A 147 1.66 10.38 -17.26
C PHE A 147 1.93 11.84 -17.60
N VAL A 148 1.59 12.21 -18.83
CA VAL A 148 1.52 13.59 -19.30
C VAL A 148 0.11 13.82 -19.84
N SER A 149 -0.65 14.69 -19.19
CA SER A 149 -2.04 14.96 -19.55
C SER A 149 -2.14 15.70 -20.89
N CYS A 150 -2.99 15.17 -21.77
CA CYS A 150 -3.46 15.79 -23.00
C CYS A 150 -4.90 16.35 -22.87
N ASP A 151 -5.33 16.62 -21.65
CA ASP A 151 -6.66 17.18 -21.39
C ASP A 151 -6.70 18.68 -21.71
N ALA A 152 -7.83 19.15 -22.22
CA ALA A 152 -8.16 20.56 -22.43
C ALA A 152 -7.00 21.41 -23.01
N ALA A 153 -6.38 22.24 -22.18
CA ALA A 153 -5.33 23.18 -22.60
C ALA A 153 -4.09 22.51 -23.22
N ASN A 154 -3.83 21.24 -22.89
CA ASN A 154 -2.65 20.51 -23.37
C ASN A 154 -2.92 19.71 -24.66
N GLU A 155 -4.18 19.64 -25.09
CA GLU A 155 -4.58 18.78 -26.21
C GLU A 155 -3.85 19.17 -27.51
N GLN A 156 -3.70 20.48 -27.76
CA GLN A 156 -2.98 20.96 -28.94
C GLN A 156 -1.49 20.62 -28.89
N SER A 157 -0.84 20.79 -27.74
CA SER A 157 0.57 20.42 -27.58
C SER A 157 0.80 18.92 -27.83
N CYS A 158 -0.13 18.06 -27.42
CA CYS A 158 -0.05 16.64 -27.72
C CYS A 158 -0.20 16.35 -29.22
N ARG A 159 -1.11 17.05 -29.92
CA ARG A 159 -1.22 16.95 -31.38
C ARG A 159 0.05 17.41 -32.08
N ASP A 160 0.67 18.49 -31.61
CA ASP A 160 1.92 19.03 -32.17
C ASP A 160 3.10 18.06 -31.97
N LEU A 161 3.04 17.22 -30.93
CA LEU A 161 3.98 16.11 -30.69
C LEU A 161 3.66 14.86 -31.54
N GLY A 162 2.69 14.93 -32.46
CA GLY A 162 2.32 13.83 -33.34
C GLY A 162 1.45 12.76 -32.68
N VAL A 163 0.86 13.05 -31.51
CA VAL A 163 -0.06 12.11 -30.85
C VAL A 163 -1.41 12.12 -31.56
N ALA A 164 -1.67 11.05 -32.32
CA ALA A 164 -2.94 10.85 -33.03
C ALA A 164 -3.96 10.00 -32.25
N ARG A 165 -3.51 9.24 -31.24
CA ARG A 165 -4.33 8.32 -30.45
C ARG A 165 -3.86 8.28 -29.00
N TYR A 166 -4.79 8.06 -28.08
CA TYR A 166 -4.48 7.88 -26.67
C TYR A 166 -4.66 6.39 -26.25
N PRO A 167 -3.84 5.90 -25.31
CA PRO A 167 -2.58 6.50 -24.87
C PRO A 167 -1.49 6.34 -25.95
N THR A 168 -0.51 7.25 -25.96
CA THR A 168 0.72 7.12 -26.74
C THR A 168 1.91 7.18 -25.80
N THR A 169 2.73 6.13 -25.81
CA THR A 169 4.02 6.13 -25.11
C THR A 169 5.05 6.84 -25.97
N ILE A 170 5.81 7.78 -25.41
CA ILE A 170 6.95 8.42 -26.04
C ILE A 170 8.22 7.94 -25.36
N TYR A 171 9.15 7.43 -26.16
CA TYR A 171 10.48 7.03 -25.72
C TYR A 171 11.47 7.23 -26.86
N ASN A 172 12.62 7.85 -26.59
CA ASN A 172 13.65 8.20 -27.60
C ASN A 172 13.05 8.85 -28.86
N ASN A 173 12.20 9.86 -28.69
CA ASN A 173 11.50 10.58 -29.76
C ASN A 173 10.61 9.71 -30.67
N THR A 174 10.31 8.49 -30.25
CA THR A 174 9.43 7.57 -30.98
C THR A 174 8.13 7.38 -30.22
N GLY A 175 7.00 7.47 -30.93
CA GLY A 175 5.67 7.25 -30.38
C GLY A 175 5.15 5.85 -30.63
N TYR A 176 4.65 5.22 -29.57
CA TYR A 176 4.05 3.88 -29.56
C TYR A 176 2.59 4.01 -29.09
N ALA A 177 1.66 3.96 -30.04
CA ALA A 177 0.24 4.19 -29.79
C ALA A 177 -0.50 2.86 -29.57
N ASN A 178 -0.57 2.41 -28.31
CA ASN A 178 -1.41 1.31 -27.85
C ASN A 178 -1.37 1.21 -26.32
N ILE A 179 -2.14 0.27 -25.77
CA ILE A 179 -1.95 -0.23 -24.42
C ILE A 179 -0.89 -1.34 -24.46
N TYR A 180 0.10 -1.24 -23.59
CA TYR A 180 1.20 -2.17 -23.49
C TYR A 180 1.33 -2.76 -22.09
N ALA A 181 1.70 -4.04 -22.04
CA ALA A 181 2.04 -4.75 -20.82
C ALA A 181 3.45 -4.35 -20.33
N PRO A 182 3.79 -4.59 -19.05
CA PRO A 182 5.12 -4.31 -18.49
C PRO A 182 6.28 -4.88 -19.33
N ALA A 183 6.13 -6.09 -19.87
CA ALA A 183 7.16 -6.75 -20.67
C ALA A 183 7.56 -5.96 -21.93
N PHE A 184 6.64 -5.23 -22.56
CA PHE A 184 6.96 -4.35 -23.69
C PHE A 184 7.89 -3.23 -23.26
N PHE A 185 7.57 -2.55 -22.16
CA PHE A 185 8.39 -1.46 -21.63
C PHE A 185 9.77 -1.96 -21.20
N SER A 186 9.86 -3.20 -20.69
CA SER A 186 11.14 -3.83 -20.39
C SER A 186 12.01 -4.06 -21.60
N GLN A 187 11.44 -4.58 -22.68
CA GLN A 187 12.17 -4.76 -23.93
C GLN A 187 12.60 -3.42 -24.52
N LEU A 188 11.75 -2.39 -24.38
CA LEU A 188 11.99 -1.08 -24.94
C LEU A 188 13.08 -0.30 -24.20
N THR A 189 13.10 -0.36 -22.86
CA THR A 189 13.94 0.49 -22.01
C THR A 189 15.05 -0.25 -21.27
N GLY A 190 14.99 -1.58 -21.20
CA GLY A 190 15.86 -2.41 -20.36
C GLY A 190 15.46 -2.46 -18.88
N CYS A 191 14.45 -1.69 -18.45
CA CYS A 191 13.94 -1.74 -17.08
C CYS A 191 13.21 -3.07 -16.82
N THR A 192 13.54 -3.79 -15.75
CA THR A 192 12.90 -5.07 -15.44
C THR A 192 11.90 -4.93 -14.29
N PRO A 193 10.67 -5.44 -14.43
CA PRO A 193 9.79 -5.64 -13.28
C PRO A 193 10.42 -6.73 -12.42
N ALA A 194 10.60 -6.43 -11.13
CA ALA A 194 11.10 -7.38 -10.15
C ALA A 194 10.04 -8.41 -9.76
#